data_AF-A0A8H6ZP86-F1
#
_entry.id   AF-A0A8H6ZP86-F1
#
_cell.length_a   1.000
_cell.length_b   1.000
_cell.length_c   1.000
_cell.angle_alpha   90.00
_cell.angle_beta   90.00
_cell.angle_gamma   90.00
#
_symmetry.space_group_name_H-M   'P 1'
#
loop_
_entity.id
_entity.type
_entity.pdbx_description
1 polymer ?
#
loop_
_entity_poly.entity_id
_entity_poly.type
_entity_poly.pdbx_seq_one_letter_code
_entity_poly.pdbx_strand_id
1 'polypeptide(L)'
;MFSASSHPEFLPTLKQLWIETFPELSDAADDRALIIIAGATIGDHRSAIGKAAVAVVANLIPADATTPQEVLNTLKSQYCTVPEFIYRDPSGAPSNRGSYLSDLILKVLAVHMGVVLQAQKAFGRPAGALALVCAAIERALDGWKEGVNQIEEAKKDLKRNKSHGFKAERWGPVAARWLKGIDKNMTDKRWEILFHDTSVFIPDRLSNAIDCEPFAEGDIRDIDGSGDEFLE
;
A
#
# COMPACT_ATOMS: atom_id res chain seq x y z
N MET A 1 1.17 1.41 -17.24
CA MET A 1 0.02 0.97 -16.41
C MET A 1 0.44 -0.18 -15.48
N PHE A 2 0.35 0.01 -14.15
CA PHE A 2 0.62 -1.01 -13.13
C PHE A 2 -0.58 -1.96 -13.00
N SER A 3 -1.01 -2.57 -14.11
CA SER A 3 -2.08 -3.56 -14.03
C SER A 3 -1.52 -4.80 -13.37
N ALA A 4 -2.07 -5.23 -12.23
CA ALA A 4 -1.68 -6.51 -11.64
C ALA A 4 -1.89 -7.66 -12.63
N SER A 5 -2.92 -7.53 -13.48
CA SER A 5 -3.28 -8.48 -14.51
C SER A 5 -2.33 -8.56 -15.71
N SER A 6 -1.35 -7.65 -15.84
CA SER A 6 -0.36 -7.71 -16.92
C SER A 6 0.90 -8.51 -16.54
N HIS A 7 1.01 -9.00 -15.30
CA HIS A 7 2.13 -9.85 -14.90
C HIS A 7 1.92 -11.27 -15.43
N PRO A 8 2.95 -11.93 -16.02
CA PRO A 8 2.81 -13.28 -16.62
C PRO A 8 2.22 -14.31 -15.65
N GLU A 9 2.65 -14.25 -14.38
CA GLU A 9 2.20 -15.18 -13.33
C GLU A 9 0.82 -14.84 -12.75
N PHE A 10 0.21 -13.70 -13.08
CA PHE A 10 -1.05 -13.30 -12.46
C PHE A 10 -2.18 -14.29 -12.74
N LEU A 11 -2.42 -14.59 -14.02
CA LEU A 11 -3.50 -15.50 -14.42
C LEU A 11 -3.24 -16.94 -13.95
N PRO A 12 -2.04 -17.54 -14.15
CA PRO A 12 -1.75 -18.86 -13.63
C PRO A 12 -1.95 -18.97 -12.11
N THR A 13 -1.45 -17.99 -11.35
CA THR A 13 -1.57 -17.99 -9.88
C THR A 13 -3.02 -17.85 -9.43
N LEU A 14 -3.79 -16.95 -10.06
CA LEU A 14 -5.20 -16.75 -9.74
C LEU A 14 -6.03 -18.00 -9.99
N LYS A 15 -5.83 -18.66 -11.14
CA LYS A 15 -6.51 -19.92 -11.48
C LYS A 15 -6.17 -21.02 -10.49
N GLN A 16 -4.88 -21.19 -10.20
CA GLN A 16 -4.43 -22.19 -9.24
C GLN A 16 -5.07 -21.96 -7.87
N LEU A 17 -5.04 -20.72 -7.37
CA LEU A 17 -5.65 -20.36 -6.09
C LEU A 17 -7.16 -20.61 -6.08
N TRP A 18 -7.86 -20.30 -7.18
CA TRP A 18 -9.29 -20.53 -7.29
C TRP A 18 -9.62 -22.02 -7.19
N ILE A 19 -8.95 -22.86 -7.96
CA ILE A 19 -9.18 -24.32 -7.97
C ILE A 19 -8.84 -24.95 -6.61
N GLU A 20 -7.77 -24.49 -5.97
CA GLU A 20 -7.37 -24.98 -4.64
C GLU A 20 -8.35 -24.57 -3.53
N THR A 21 -8.95 -23.38 -3.64
CA THR A 21 -9.84 -22.81 -2.60
C THR A 21 -11.30 -23.22 -2.80
N PHE A 22 -11.75 -23.34 -4.05
CA PHE A 22 -13.13 -23.64 -4.46
C PHE A 22 -13.13 -24.78 -5.49
N PRO A 23 -12.74 -26.01 -5.10
CA PRO A 23 -12.61 -27.13 -6.04
C PRO A 23 -13.94 -27.48 -6.73
N GLU A 24 -15.07 -27.27 -6.07
CA GLU A 24 -16.41 -27.46 -6.62
C GLU A 24 -16.79 -26.43 -7.71
N LEU A 25 -16.05 -25.32 -7.80
CA LEU A 25 -16.21 -24.26 -8.79
C LEU A 25 -15.03 -24.21 -9.77
N SER A 26 -14.30 -25.32 -9.97
CA SER A 26 -13.11 -25.36 -10.84
C SER A 26 -13.38 -24.93 -12.27
N ASP A 27 -14.60 -25.20 -12.78
CA ASP A 27 -15.01 -24.86 -14.14
C ASP A 27 -15.10 -23.34 -14.35
N ALA A 28 -15.22 -22.55 -13.28
CA ALA A 28 -15.25 -21.10 -13.31
C ALA A 28 -13.86 -20.46 -13.22
N ALA A 29 -12.76 -21.23 -13.13
CA ALA A 29 -11.41 -20.68 -12.94
C ALA A 29 -10.96 -19.74 -14.09
N ASP A 30 -11.55 -19.90 -15.29
CA ASP A 30 -11.28 -19.07 -16.46
C ASP A 30 -12.23 -17.85 -16.58
N ASP A 31 -13.14 -17.65 -15.64
CA ASP A 31 -14.11 -16.57 -15.69
C ASP A 31 -13.41 -15.19 -15.63
N ARG A 32 -13.76 -14.33 -16.58
CA ARG A 32 -13.27 -12.96 -16.66
C ARG A 32 -13.61 -12.13 -15.43
N ALA A 33 -14.71 -12.44 -14.75
CA ALA A 33 -15.09 -11.80 -13.49
C ALA A 33 -14.00 -11.96 -12.42
N LEU A 34 -13.36 -13.13 -12.34
CA LEU A 34 -12.26 -13.38 -11.39
C LEU A 34 -11.07 -12.46 -11.64
N ILE A 35 -10.70 -12.29 -12.92
CA ILE A 35 -9.60 -11.41 -13.34
C ILE A 35 -9.89 -9.96 -12.93
N ILE A 36 -11.13 -9.51 -13.13
CA ILE A 36 -11.57 -8.14 -12.81
C ILE A 36 -11.54 -7.93 -11.29
N ILE A 37 -12.13 -8.83 -10.52
CA ILE A 37 -12.21 -8.73 -9.06
C ILE A 37 -10.80 -8.76 -8.47
N ALA A 38 -9.98 -9.75 -8.81
CA ALA A 38 -8.62 -9.85 -8.29
C ALA A 38 -7.75 -8.65 -8.69
N GLY A 39 -7.91 -8.15 -9.93
CA GLY A 39 -7.24 -6.94 -10.39
C GLY A 39 -7.64 -5.70 -9.58
N ALA A 40 -8.94 -5.53 -9.31
CA ALA A 40 -9.47 -4.44 -8.49
C ALA A 40 -8.98 -4.54 -7.04
N THR A 41 -9.06 -5.72 -6.41
CA THR A 41 -8.59 -5.95 -5.04
C THR A 41 -7.10 -5.61 -4.89
N ILE A 42 -6.25 -6.01 -5.84
CA ILE A 42 -4.83 -5.64 -5.81
C ILE A 42 -4.66 -4.12 -6.00
N GLY A 43 -5.45 -3.51 -6.88
CA GLY A 43 -5.47 -2.06 -7.09
C GLY A 43 -5.80 -1.29 -5.81
N ASP A 44 -6.86 -1.71 -5.12
CA ASP A 44 -7.31 -1.11 -3.87
C ASP A 44 -6.28 -1.30 -2.75
N HIS A 45 -5.67 -2.48 -2.65
CA HIS A 45 -4.59 -2.74 -1.68
C HIS A 45 -3.38 -1.83 -1.91
N ARG A 46 -2.93 -1.69 -3.16
CA ARG A 46 -1.84 -0.78 -3.53
C ARG A 46 -2.20 0.67 -3.21
N SER A 47 -3.46 1.05 -3.43
CA SER A 47 -3.98 2.38 -3.09
C SER A 47 -3.96 2.61 -1.58
N ALA A 48 -4.34 1.61 -0.77
CA ALA A 48 -4.30 1.68 0.69
C ALA A 48 -2.88 1.90 1.22
N ILE A 49 -1.89 1.14 0.72
CA ILE A 49 -0.46 1.35 1.02
C ILE A 49 -0.04 2.78 0.65
N GLY A 50 -0.44 3.24 -0.53
CA GLY A 50 -0.16 4.60 -1.01
C GLY A 50 -0.76 5.70 -0.13
N LYS A 51 -1.97 5.50 0.41
CA LYS A 51 -2.62 6.44 1.34
C LYS A 51 -1.96 6.42 2.72
N ALA A 52 -1.64 5.22 3.22
CA ALA A 52 -0.95 5.05 4.49
C ALA A 52 0.42 5.74 4.49
N ALA A 53 1.19 5.60 3.41
CA ALA A 53 2.47 6.31 3.28
C ALA A 53 2.33 7.83 3.37
N VAL A 54 1.32 8.41 2.71
CA VAL A 54 1.04 9.85 2.79
C VAL A 54 0.65 10.26 4.21
N ALA A 55 -0.24 9.50 4.85
CA ALA A 55 -0.68 9.77 6.22
C ALA A 55 0.48 9.71 7.23
N VAL A 56 1.30 8.67 7.17
CA VAL A 56 2.43 8.49 8.09
C VAL A 56 3.47 9.59 7.91
N VAL A 57 3.77 10.01 6.67
CA VAL A 57 4.69 11.14 6.44
C VAL A 57 4.08 12.47 6.89
N ALA A 58 2.78 12.70 6.66
CA ALA A 58 2.12 13.91 7.11
C ALA A 58 2.14 14.05 8.65
N ASN A 59 2.07 12.95 9.39
CA ASN A 59 2.18 12.96 10.85
C ASN A 59 3.57 13.36 11.39
N LEU A 60 4.60 13.41 10.53
CA LEU A 60 5.91 13.94 10.90
C LEU A 60 5.95 15.48 10.85
N ILE A 61 5.00 16.08 10.14
CA ILE A 61 4.97 17.52 9.92
C ILE A 61 4.29 18.18 11.12
N PRO A 62 4.94 19.14 11.79
CA PRO A 62 4.34 19.87 12.90
C PRO A 62 3.05 20.56 12.45
N ALA A 63 2.03 20.57 13.32
CA ALA A 63 0.74 21.18 12.99
C ALA A 63 0.82 22.70 12.76
N ASP A 64 1.85 23.33 13.32
CA ASP A 64 2.21 24.74 13.20
C ASP A 64 3.16 25.03 12.03
N ALA A 65 3.58 24.02 11.25
CA ALA A 65 4.32 24.26 10.02
C ALA A 65 3.38 24.91 8.99
N THR A 66 3.63 26.18 8.70
CA THR A 66 2.78 27.00 7.82
C THR A 66 3.41 27.23 6.45
N THR A 67 4.70 26.95 6.29
CA THR A 67 5.42 27.15 5.03
C THR A 67 6.05 25.85 4.49
N PRO A 68 6.14 25.69 3.15
CA PRO A 68 6.90 24.60 2.53
C PRO A 68 8.34 24.45 3.04
N GLN A 69 8.99 25.55 3.39
CA GLN A 69 10.37 25.55 3.86
C GLN A 69 10.49 24.99 5.28
N GLU A 70 9.52 25.26 6.16
CA GLU A 70 9.45 24.68 7.51
C GLU A 70 9.27 23.16 7.43
N VAL A 71 8.31 22.71 6.61
CA VAL A 71 8.09 21.27 6.33
C VAL A 71 9.38 20.62 5.83
N LEU A 72 10.05 21.23 4.84
CA LEU A 72 11.29 20.72 4.27
C LEU A 72 12.41 20.65 5.31
N ASN A 73 12.52 21.66 6.19
CA ASN A 73 13.51 21.68 7.26
C ASN A 73 13.23 20.58 8.30
N THR A 74 11.97 20.36 8.68
CA THR A 74 11.61 19.26 9.58
C THR A 74 11.94 17.91 8.95
N LEU A 75 11.54 17.68 7.70
CA LEU A 75 11.85 16.43 7.00
C LEU A 75 13.35 16.22 6.86
N LYS A 76 14.13 17.25 6.52
CA LYS A 76 15.59 17.18 6.45
C LYS A 76 16.24 16.92 7.81
N SER A 77 15.69 17.46 8.89
CA SER A 77 16.23 17.23 10.24
C SER A 77 16.06 15.79 10.71
N GLN A 78 15.04 15.10 10.22
CA GLN A 78 14.76 13.70 10.58
C GLN A 78 15.30 12.70 9.54
N TYR A 79 15.33 13.10 8.27
CA TYR A 79 15.72 12.29 7.13
C TYR A 79 16.50 13.20 6.15
N CYS A 80 17.82 13.30 6.32
CA CYS A 80 18.66 14.26 5.58
C CYS A 80 18.64 13.99 4.06
N THR A 81 18.49 12.73 3.64
CA THR A 81 18.48 12.32 2.23
C THR A 81 17.64 11.07 1.96
N VAL A 82 17.22 10.84 0.70
CA VAL A 82 16.86 9.48 0.25
C VAL A 82 18.19 8.73 0.03
N PRO A 83 18.40 7.51 0.58
CA PRO A 83 17.43 6.61 1.19
C PRO A 83 17.43 6.56 2.73
N GLU A 84 17.82 7.60 3.46
CA GLU A 84 17.97 7.54 4.93
C GLU A 84 16.68 7.13 5.65
N PHE A 85 15.51 7.46 5.06
CA PHE A 85 14.21 7.09 5.60
C PHE A 85 13.99 5.60 5.81
N ILE A 86 14.81 4.72 5.23
CA ILE A 86 14.67 3.26 5.46
C ILE A 86 15.35 2.81 6.74
N TYR A 87 16.28 3.57 7.30
CA TYR A 87 17.08 3.12 8.45
C TYR A 87 16.37 3.46 9.76
N ARG A 88 16.47 2.55 10.72
CA ARG A 88 16.10 2.81 12.12
C ARG A 88 16.97 3.90 12.73
N ASP A 89 18.28 3.78 12.51
CA ASP A 89 19.28 4.75 12.95
C ASP A 89 20.14 5.16 11.74
N PRO A 90 19.76 6.23 11.01
CA PRO A 90 20.51 6.71 9.86
C PRO A 90 21.95 7.14 10.20
N SER A 91 22.16 7.64 11.42
CA SER A 91 23.45 8.15 11.89
C SER A 91 24.37 7.05 12.45
N GLY A 92 23.82 5.87 12.74
CA GLY A 92 24.56 4.73 13.26
C GLY A 92 25.61 4.16 12.31
N ALA A 93 26.45 3.26 12.83
CA ALA A 93 27.43 2.53 12.03
C ALA A 93 26.73 1.67 10.96
N PRO A 94 27.29 1.51 9.74
CA PRO A 94 26.63 0.82 8.62
C PRO A 94 26.04 -0.56 8.93
N SER A 95 26.68 -1.34 9.83
CA SER A 95 26.20 -2.67 10.23
C SER A 95 24.97 -2.62 11.14
N ASN A 96 24.73 -1.50 11.82
CA ASN A 96 23.76 -1.37 12.92
C ASN A 96 22.63 -0.38 12.60
N ARG A 97 22.63 0.26 11.42
CA ARG A 97 21.60 1.25 11.03
C ARG A 97 20.18 0.68 10.98
N GLY A 98 20.04 -0.64 10.85
CA GLY A 98 18.74 -1.30 10.72
C GLY A 98 18.03 -0.92 9.42
N SER A 99 18.51 -1.41 8.27
CA SER A 99 17.87 -1.19 6.97
C SER A 99 16.42 -1.69 6.95
N TYR A 100 15.53 -0.87 6.41
CA TYR A 100 14.08 -1.10 6.32
C TYR A 100 13.36 -1.19 7.67
N LEU A 101 14.00 -0.76 8.77
CA LEU A 101 13.45 -0.83 10.13
C LEU A 101 13.04 0.54 10.69
N SER A 102 12.93 1.55 9.84
CA SER A 102 12.39 2.84 10.26
C SER A 102 10.91 2.74 10.58
N ASP A 103 10.44 3.57 11.51
CA ASP A 103 9.02 3.67 11.86
C ASP A 103 8.11 3.92 10.65
N LEU A 104 8.59 4.69 9.67
CA LEU A 104 7.87 4.93 8.42
C LEU A 104 7.58 3.62 7.67
N ILE A 105 8.62 2.81 7.48
CA ILE A 105 8.50 1.51 6.79
C ILE A 105 7.58 0.59 7.59
N LEU A 106 7.82 0.44 8.91
CA LEU A 106 7.08 -0.49 9.77
C LEU A 106 5.59 -0.17 9.79
N LYS A 107 5.20 1.10 9.99
CA LYS A 107 3.80 1.53 10.02
C LYS A 107 3.07 1.30 8.70
N VAL A 108 3.73 1.56 7.57
CA VAL A 108 3.10 1.37 6.24
C VAL A 108 3.08 -0.12 5.85
N LEU A 109 4.11 -0.88 6.21
CA LEU A 109 4.17 -2.33 5.98
C LEU A 109 3.11 -3.07 6.81
N ALA A 110 2.76 -2.57 8.00
CA ALA A 110 1.68 -3.13 8.81
C ALA A 110 0.33 -3.17 8.07
N VAL A 111 0.06 -2.24 7.15
CA VAL A 111 -1.13 -2.28 6.28
C VAL A 111 -1.10 -3.49 5.35
N HIS A 112 0.06 -3.84 4.81
CA HIS A 112 0.21 -5.06 4.02
C HIS A 112 0.06 -6.31 4.89
N MET A 113 0.75 -6.33 6.03
CA MET A 113 0.73 -7.48 6.96
C MET A 113 -0.68 -7.76 7.49
N GLY A 114 -1.46 -6.74 7.80
CA GLY A 114 -2.85 -6.90 8.26
C GLY A 114 -3.76 -7.61 7.25
N VAL A 115 -3.46 -7.53 5.96
CA VAL A 115 -4.17 -8.27 4.90
C VAL A 115 -3.62 -9.69 4.75
N VAL A 116 -2.30 -9.84 4.65
CA VAL A 116 -1.70 -11.16 4.34
C VAL A 116 -1.69 -12.13 5.52
N LEU A 117 -1.75 -11.64 6.77
CA LEU A 117 -1.90 -12.52 7.94
C LEU A 117 -3.26 -13.23 7.98
N GLN A 118 -4.27 -12.72 7.28
CA GLN A 118 -5.57 -13.37 7.14
C GLN A 118 -5.63 -14.33 5.95
N ALA A 119 -4.59 -14.36 5.11
CA ALA A 119 -4.58 -15.21 3.94
C ALA A 119 -4.47 -16.68 4.35
N GLN A 120 -5.29 -17.54 3.76
CA GLN A 120 -5.26 -18.99 4.01
C GLN A 120 -3.94 -19.63 3.55
N LYS A 121 -3.23 -18.99 2.62
CA LYS A 121 -1.98 -19.47 2.04
C LYS A 121 -0.91 -18.38 2.10
N ALA A 122 0.25 -18.75 2.62
CA ALA A 122 1.42 -17.89 2.64
C ALA A 122 2.23 -18.01 1.34
N PHE A 123 2.62 -16.87 0.77
CA PHE A 123 3.43 -16.80 -0.44
C PHE A 123 4.78 -16.15 -0.15
N GLY A 124 5.68 -16.93 0.44
CA GLY A 124 7.07 -16.53 0.70
C GLY A 124 7.21 -15.20 1.44
N ARG A 125 8.33 -14.52 1.20
CA ARG A 125 8.60 -13.20 1.78
C ARG A 125 8.02 -12.10 0.90
N PRO A 126 7.37 -11.07 1.48
CA PRO A 126 6.68 -10.04 0.72
C PRO A 126 7.66 -8.97 0.21
N ALA A 127 8.73 -9.36 -0.49
CA ALA A 127 9.75 -8.45 -1.03
C ALA A 127 9.15 -7.39 -1.95
N GLY A 128 8.20 -7.77 -2.81
CA GLY A 128 7.46 -6.84 -3.65
C GLY A 128 6.61 -5.84 -2.85
N ALA A 129 6.03 -6.25 -1.72
CA ALA A 129 5.27 -5.34 -0.87
C ALA A 129 6.20 -4.36 -0.14
N LEU A 130 7.30 -4.84 0.42
CA LEU A 130 8.31 -3.97 1.05
C LEU A 130 8.87 -2.96 0.05
N ALA A 131 9.14 -3.38 -1.20
CA ALA A 131 9.57 -2.50 -2.27
C ALA A 131 8.53 -1.43 -2.62
N LEU A 132 7.25 -1.82 -2.67
CA LEU A 132 6.13 -0.90 -2.90
C LEU A 132 5.98 0.09 -1.74
N VAL A 133 6.13 -0.35 -0.50
CA VAL A 133 6.13 0.50 0.71
C VAL A 133 7.24 1.54 0.63
N CYS A 134 8.47 1.13 0.31
CA CYS A 134 9.59 2.05 0.13
C CYS A 134 9.29 3.11 -0.95
N ALA A 135 8.78 2.68 -2.10
CA ALA A 135 8.43 3.60 -3.20
C ALA A 135 7.27 4.54 -2.83
N ALA A 136 6.28 4.07 -2.06
CA ALA A 136 5.16 4.89 -1.61
C ALA A 136 5.60 5.96 -0.61
N ILE A 137 6.51 5.64 0.31
CA ILE A 137 7.09 6.61 1.25
C ILE A 137 8.00 7.60 0.53
N GLU A 138 8.86 7.12 -0.39
CA GLU A 138 9.70 8.00 -1.21
C GLU A 138 8.83 9.01 -1.98
N ARG A 139 7.69 8.57 -2.53
CA ARG A 139 6.70 9.48 -3.16
C ARG A 139 6.08 10.47 -2.19
N ALA A 140 5.67 10.01 -1.01
CA ALA A 140 5.06 10.88 -0.02
C ALA A 140 6.06 11.98 0.39
N LEU A 141 7.31 11.61 0.68
CA LEU A 141 8.40 12.56 0.97
C LEU A 141 8.68 13.51 -0.21
N ASP A 142 8.67 12.99 -1.44
CA ASP A 142 8.92 13.81 -2.64
C ASP A 142 7.84 14.88 -2.85
N GLY A 143 6.57 14.57 -2.58
CA GLY A 143 5.48 15.55 -2.69
C GLY A 143 5.60 16.73 -1.73
N TRP A 144 6.11 16.49 -0.53
CA TRP A 144 6.33 17.56 0.45
C TRP A 144 7.52 18.47 0.08
N LYS A 145 8.50 18.01 -0.70
CA LYS A 145 9.59 18.86 -1.20
C LYS A 145 9.09 20.00 -2.09
N GLU A 146 7.97 19.75 -2.77
CA GLU A 146 7.32 20.75 -3.63
C GLU A 146 6.38 21.67 -2.83
N GLY A 147 6.29 21.51 -1.50
CA GLY A 147 5.40 22.28 -0.63
C GLY A 147 3.94 21.86 -0.69
N VAL A 148 3.66 20.70 -1.31
CA VAL A 148 2.31 20.22 -1.54
C VAL A 148 1.88 19.29 -0.42
N ASN A 149 0.91 19.76 0.39
CA ASN A 149 0.22 18.88 1.34
C ASN A 149 -0.74 17.97 0.56
N GLN A 150 -0.30 16.75 0.27
CA GLN A 150 -1.06 15.77 -0.51
C GLN A 150 -2.41 15.38 0.14
N ILE A 151 -2.55 15.53 1.46
CA ILE A 151 -3.82 15.26 2.17
C ILE A 151 -4.82 16.39 1.93
N GLU A 152 -4.36 17.63 2.05
CA GLU A 152 -5.20 18.81 1.80
C GLU A 152 -5.57 18.94 0.32
N GLU A 153 -4.67 18.58 -0.60
CA GLU A 153 -5.01 18.46 -2.02
C GLU A 153 -6.07 17.39 -2.27
N ALA A 154 -5.96 16.22 -1.63
CA ALA A 154 -6.95 15.15 -1.78
C ALA A 154 -8.34 15.55 -1.27
N LYS A 155 -8.43 16.47 -0.29
CA LYS A 155 -9.70 17.04 0.17
C LYS A 155 -10.28 18.09 -0.78
N LYS A 156 -9.42 18.83 -1.49
CA LYS A 156 -9.83 19.94 -2.37
C LYS A 156 -10.26 19.48 -3.76
N ASP A 157 -9.71 18.39 -4.28
CA ASP A 157 -10.00 17.91 -5.63
C ASP A 157 -10.94 16.69 -5.65
N LEU A 158 -12.22 16.92 -5.98
CA LEU A 158 -13.19 15.89 -6.40
C LEU A 158 -12.86 15.28 -7.79
N LYS A 159 -11.86 15.83 -8.51
CA LYS A 159 -11.44 15.37 -9.84
C LYS A 159 -10.08 14.67 -9.76
N ARG A 160 -10.14 13.32 -9.74
CA ARG A 160 -9.02 12.40 -9.96
C ARG A 160 -8.13 12.91 -11.12
N ASN A 161 -6.87 13.23 -10.82
CA ASN A 161 -5.69 13.38 -11.70
C ASN A 161 -5.02 14.76 -11.65
N LYS A 162 -4.09 14.92 -10.70
CA LYS A 162 -2.96 15.85 -10.85
C LYS A 162 -1.62 15.11 -10.87
N SER A 163 -0.59 15.83 -11.30
CA SER A 163 0.82 15.46 -11.56
C SER A 163 1.48 14.54 -10.51
N HIS A 164 1.01 14.54 -9.26
CA HIS A 164 1.57 13.76 -8.16
C HIS A 164 0.94 12.37 -7.93
N GLY A 165 0.00 11.96 -8.79
CA GLY A 165 -0.57 10.62 -8.75
C GLY A 165 0.50 9.52 -8.81
N PHE A 166 0.22 8.35 -8.23
CA PHE A 166 1.10 7.17 -8.30
C PHE A 166 1.08 6.54 -9.70
N LYS A 167 1.58 7.29 -10.69
CA LYS A 167 1.65 6.86 -12.08
C LYS A 167 2.73 5.80 -12.21
N ALA A 168 2.38 4.72 -12.89
CA ALA A 168 3.22 3.54 -13.01
C ALA A 168 4.54 3.85 -13.72
N GLU A 169 4.51 4.78 -14.65
CA GLU A 169 5.62 5.18 -15.50
C GLU A 169 6.73 5.85 -14.67
N ARG A 170 6.36 6.58 -13.60
CA ARG A 170 7.32 7.23 -12.69
C ARG A 170 7.74 6.31 -11.54
N TRP A 171 6.77 5.67 -10.89
CA TRP A 171 7.01 4.98 -9.60
C TRP A 171 7.26 3.48 -9.72
N GLY A 172 6.95 2.86 -10.86
CA GLY A 172 7.30 1.45 -11.15
C GLY A 172 8.79 1.19 -11.17
N PRO A 173 9.60 1.98 -11.90
CA PRO A 173 11.06 1.86 -11.86
C PRO A 173 11.64 2.04 -10.46
N VAL A 174 11.05 2.93 -9.65
CA VAL A 174 11.47 3.17 -8.26
C VAL A 174 11.21 1.94 -7.38
N ALA A 175 10.02 1.35 -7.45
CA ALA A 175 9.70 0.11 -6.75
C ALA A 175 10.61 -1.06 -7.20
N ALA A 176 10.87 -1.18 -8.51
CA ALA A 176 11.79 -2.21 -9.03
C ALA A 176 13.24 -2.03 -8.53
N ARG A 177 13.70 -0.77 -8.39
CA ARG A 177 15.02 -0.46 -7.80
C ARG A 177 15.08 -0.92 -6.34
N TRP A 178 14.03 -0.64 -5.56
CA TRP A 178 13.93 -1.10 -4.18
C TRP A 178 13.93 -2.62 -4.07
N LEU A 179 13.16 -3.30 -4.93
CA LEU A 179 13.11 -4.76 -4.97
C LEU A 179 14.50 -5.37 -5.17
N LYS A 180 15.27 -4.88 -6.15
CA LYS A 180 16.67 -5.33 -6.35
C LYS A 180 17.53 -5.14 -5.10
N GLY A 181 17.34 -4.02 -4.39
CA GLY A 181 18.05 -3.76 -3.13
C GLY A 181 17.62 -4.68 -1.99
N ILE A 182 16.34 -5.04 -1.94
CA ILE A 182 15.77 -5.97 -0.96
C ILE A 182 16.32 -7.38 -1.23
N ASP A 183 16.21 -7.87 -2.46
CA ASP A 183 16.68 -9.21 -2.85
C ASP A 183 18.17 -9.41 -2.57
N LYS A 184 18.97 -8.35 -2.75
CA LYS A 184 20.41 -8.40 -2.49
C LYS A 184 20.77 -8.40 -1.00
N ASN A 185 20.01 -7.68 -0.17
CA ASN A 185 20.47 -7.29 1.17
C ASN A 185 19.63 -7.86 2.33
N MET A 186 18.44 -8.38 2.07
CA MET A 186 17.58 -8.94 3.11
C MET A 186 17.88 -10.42 3.34
N THR A 187 18.49 -10.71 4.47
CA THR A 187 18.69 -12.08 4.97
C THR A 187 17.49 -12.55 5.80
N ASP A 188 17.42 -13.85 6.06
CA ASP A 188 16.39 -14.49 6.87
C ASP A 188 16.19 -13.81 8.22
N LYS A 189 17.30 -13.63 8.94
CA LYS A 189 17.33 -12.90 10.22
C LYS A 189 16.79 -11.47 10.11
N ARG A 190 17.04 -10.77 9.00
CA ARG A 190 16.52 -9.41 8.78
C ARG A 190 15.02 -9.41 8.53
N TRP A 191 14.51 -10.42 7.82
CA TRP A 191 13.07 -10.61 7.63
C TRP A 191 12.36 -10.90 8.95
N GLU A 192 12.94 -11.75 9.80
CA GLU A 192 12.38 -12.05 11.14
C GLU A 192 12.28 -10.79 12.00
N ILE A 193 13.35 -9.99 12.06
CA ILE A 193 13.35 -8.71 12.80
C ILE A 193 12.31 -7.76 12.21
N LEU A 194 12.25 -7.65 10.88
CA LEU A 194 11.27 -6.79 10.21
C LEU A 194 9.83 -7.19 10.57
N PHE A 195 9.50 -8.48 10.56
CA PHE A 195 8.16 -8.96 10.90
C PHE A 195 7.84 -8.75 12.38
N HIS A 196 8.77 -9.09 13.27
CA HIS A 196 8.63 -8.84 14.71
C HIS A 196 8.34 -7.36 14.97
N ASP A 197 9.14 -6.46 14.42
CA ASP A 197 9.02 -5.03 14.67
C ASP A 197 7.84 -4.38 13.93
N THR A 198 7.36 -4.99 12.85
CA THR A 198 6.13 -4.55 12.17
C THR A 198 4.88 -4.93 12.96
N SER A 199 4.91 -6.07 13.68
CA SER A 199 3.73 -6.62 14.35
C SER A 199 3.09 -5.67 15.36
N VAL A 200 3.89 -4.84 16.03
CA VAL A 200 3.41 -3.86 17.03
C VAL A 200 2.54 -2.75 16.43
N PHE A 201 2.58 -2.57 15.11
CA PHE A 201 1.79 -1.56 14.39
C PHE A 201 0.56 -2.16 13.70
N ILE A 202 0.39 -3.47 13.77
CA ILE A 202 -0.78 -4.15 13.22
C ILE A 202 -1.92 -3.92 14.23
N PRO A 203 -3.05 -3.29 13.84
CA PRO A 203 -4.12 -2.98 14.79
C PRO A 203 -4.62 -4.25 15.50
N ASP A 204 -4.85 -4.17 16.81
CA ASP A 204 -5.41 -5.26 17.64
C ASP A 204 -6.75 -5.81 17.10
N ARG A 205 -7.42 -5.08 16.20
CA ARG A 205 -8.65 -5.50 15.52
C ARG A 205 -8.51 -6.77 14.67
N LEU A 206 -7.30 -7.31 14.49
CA LEU A 206 -7.09 -8.62 13.88
C LEU A 206 -7.14 -9.79 14.88
N SER A 207 -7.11 -9.52 16.18
CA SER A 207 -7.36 -10.54 17.22
C SER A 207 -8.85 -10.81 17.46
N ASN A 208 -9.73 -9.90 17.02
CA ASN A 208 -11.19 -9.95 17.25
C ASN A 208 -12.04 -10.00 15.97
N ALA A 209 -11.45 -10.22 14.79
CA ALA A 209 -12.19 -10.33 13.52
C ALA A 209 -12.76 -11.76 13.28
N ILE A 210 -13.18 -12.45 14.35
CA ILE A 210 -13.99 -13.68 14.26
C ILE A 210 -15.49 -13.35 14.32
N ASP A 211 -15.90 -12.16 14.75
CA ASP A 211 -17.31 -11.75 14.72
C ASP A 211 -17.50 -10.47 13.89
N CYS A 212 -17.42 -10.61 12.55
CA CYS A 212 -18.18 -9.72 11.67
C CYS A 212 -19.28 -10.57 11.05
N GLU A 213 -20.45 -10.47 11.69
CA GLU A 213 -21.76 -10.88 11.21
C GLU A 213 -21.92 -10.70 9.69
N PRO A 214 -22.66 -11.60 9.01
CA PRO A 214 -22.95 -11.46 7.60
C PRO A 214 -23.58 -10.09 7.34
N PHE A 215 -23.20 -9.46 6.22
CA PHE A 215 -23.84 -8.27 5.70
C PHE A 215 -25.36 -8.38 5.89
N ALA A 216 -25.91 -7.54 6.76
CA ALA A 216 -27.36 -7.44 6.91
C ALA A 216 -27.96 -7.16 5.53
N GLU A 217 -28.80 -8.09 5.06
CA GLU A 217 -29.70 -7.89 3.94
C GLU A 217 -30.57 -6.66 4.25
N GLY A 218 -30.23 -5.51 3.69
CA GLY A 218 -30.97 -4.29 4.00
C GLY A 218 -30.30 -2.99 3.56
N ASP A 219 -29.83 -2.89 2.32
CA ASP A 219 -29.74 -1.59 1.63
C ASP A 219 -29.69 -1.75 0.09
N ILE A 220 -30.47 -2.72 -0.44
CA ILE A 220 -31.01 -2.57 -1.79
C ILE A 220 -32.18 -1.58 -1.65
N ARG A 221 -31.87 -0.29 -1.70
CA ARG A 221 -32.91 0.73 -1.84
C ARG A 221 -33.39 0.71 -3.28
N ASP A 222 -34.60 0.22 -3.44
CA ASP A 222 -35.65 0.78 -4.29
C ASP A 222 -35.17 1.36 -5.62
N ILE A 223 -34.94 0.49 -6.60
CA ILE A 223 -35.26 0.82 -7.99
C ILE A 223 -36.74 0.47 -8.15
N ASP A 224 -37.61 1.42 -7.80
CA ASP A 224 -38.97 1.43 -8.32
C ASP A 224 -39.32 2.85 -8.78
N GLY A 225 -39.92 2.88 -9.96
CA GLY A 225 -39.96 4.04 -10.84
C GLY A 225 -41.08 5.04 -10.56
N SER A 226 -40.92 6.21 -11.18
CA SER A 226 -41.99 7.01 -11.78
C SER A 226 -41.37 8.29 -12.33
N GLY A 227 -41.62 8.60 -13.60
CA GLY A 227 -41.20 9.85 -14.22
C GLY A 227 -41.23 9.78 -15.73
N ASP A 228 -42.42 9.54 -16.28
CA ASP A 228 -42.79 9.93 -17.64
C ASP A 228 -42.50 11.43 -17.90
N GLU A 229 -42.50 11.78 -19.19
CA GLU A 229 -42.34 13.11 -19.83
C GLU A 229 -40.88 13.51 -20.09
N PHE A 230 -40.42 13.57 -21.34
CA PHE A 230 -40.89 14.50 -22.38
C PHE A 230 -40.90 13.90 -23.80
N LEU A 231 -42.05 14.06 -24.48
CA LEU A 231 -42.23 14.28 -25.92
C LEU A 231 -41.46 15.57 -26.31
N GLU A 232 -40.92 15.81 -27.51
CA GLU A 232 -41.28 15.54 -28.91
C GLU A 232 -40.04 15.29 -29.78
#